data_AF-A0A4Q2IYD4-F1
#
_entry.id   AF-A0A4Q2IYD4-F1
#
_cell.length_a   1.000
_cell.length_b   1.000
_cell.length_c   1.000
_cell.angle_alpha   90.00
_cell.angle_beta   90.00
_cell.angle_gamma   90.00
#
_symmetry.space_group_name_H-M   'P 1'
#
loop_
_entity.id
_entity.type
_entity.pdbx_description
1 polymer ?
#
loop_
_entity_poly.entity_id
_entity_poly.type
_entity_poly.pdbx_seq_one_letter_code
_entity_poly.pdbx_strand_id
1 'polypeptide(L)'
;MPDAADIPERLVVAKGQVFEANNVWLGLEIDSHPGCEASQMATIAAGIVANVVEERARAALRMRGQSFFLLNDEMKFLSLVFSADACALVEKKTGLAQRLHVAAFASFGRKENFEEHLQVFKKLYKFRNGIVHQGKSFGELGITAKECLIMMDNILCCCIDAAIREGWTTKAEVKHAIDARLLSFGVPTLTPGEDVDEETGPSLNI
;
A
#
# COMPACT_ATOMS: atom_id res chain seq x y z
N MET A 1 -30.59 -27.20 -17.23
CA MET A 1 -29.33 -26.79 -16.57
C MET A 1 -28.31 -27.87 -16.84
N PRO A 2 -27.02 -27.56 -17.09
CA PRO A 2 -26.00 -28.60 -17.17
C PRO A 2 -25.94 -29.37 -15.85
N ASP A 3 -25.74 -30.68 -15.92
CA ASP A 3 -25.59 -31.51 -14.72
C ASP A 3 -24.19 -31.33 -14.15
N ALA A 4 -24.03 -31.50 -12.83
CA ALA A 4 -22.76 -31.27 -12.13
C ALA A 4 -21.58 -32.11 -12.67
N ALA A 5 -21.86 -33.17 -13.42
CA ALA A 5 -20.87 -34.01 -14.09
C ALA A 5 -20.30 -33.40 -15.38
N ASP A 6 -20.95 -32.37 -15.95
CA ASP A 6 -20.54 -31.72 -17.20
C ASP A 6 -19.51 -30.61 -17.00
N ILE A 7 -19.18 -30.28 -15.74
CA ILE A 7 -18.25 -29.20 -15.39
C ILE A 7 -16.84 -29.79 -15.24
N PRO A 8 -15.86 -29.39 -16.07
CA PRO A 8 -14.48 -29.83 -15.93
C PRO A 8 -13.96 -29.58 -14.52
N GLU A 9 -13.29 -30.55 -13.90
CA GLU A 9 -12.79 -30.46 -12.51
C GLU A 9 -11.99 -29.17 -12.23
N ARG A 10 -11.25 -28.68 -13.23
CA ARG A 10 -10.50 -27.39 -13.17
C ARG A 10 -11.39 -26.15 -13.01
N LEU A 11 -12.67 -26.22 -13.36
CA LEU A 11 -13.67 -25.18 -13.16
C LEU A 11 -14.39 -25.34 -11.81
N VAL A 12 -14.37 -26.54 -11.21
CA VAL A 12 -14.94 -26.82 -9.88
C VAL A 12 -14.04 -26.30 -8.74
N VAL A 13 -12.76 -26.01 -9.04
CA VAL A 13 -11.84 -25.33 -8.10
C VAL A 13 -12.21 -23.85 -7.90
N ALA A 14 -12.93 -23.25 -8.85
CA ALA A 14 -13.60 -21.98 -8.63
C ALA A 14 -14.95 -22.26 -7.98
N LYS A 15 -14.98 -22.41 -6.65
CA LYS A 15 -16.22 -22.49 -5.87
C LYS A 15 -17.21 -21.42 -6.36
N GLY A 16 -18.50 -21.78 -6.40
CA GLY A 16 -19.63 -20.94 -6.80
C GLY A 16 -19.92 -19.70 -5.94
N GLN A 17 -18.90 -19.04 -5.39
CA GLN A 17 -19.00 -17.78 -4.66
C GLN A 17 -19.03 -16.55 -5.57
N VAL A 18 -18.99 -16.72 -6.91
CA VAL A 18 -19.08 -15.59 -7.85
C VAL A 18 -20.43 -14.85 -7.76
N PHE A 19 -21.47 -15.45 -7.15
CA PHE A 19 -22.79 -14.83 -6.99
C PHE A 19 -23.34 -14.78 -5.56
N GLU A 20 -22.60 -15.23 -4.55
CA GLU A 20 -23.01 -15.05 -3.15
C GLU A 20 -22.32 -13.83 -2.57
N ALA A 21 -23.05 -12.72 -2.49
CA ALA A 21 -22.69 -11.55 -1.70
C ALA A 21 -22.84 -11.85 -0.19
N ASN A 22 -22.12 -12.86 0.31
CA ASN A 22 -22.03 -13.13 1.73
C ASN A 22 -20.92 -12.24 2.32
N ASN A 23 -21.34 -11.15 2.96
CA ASN A 23 -20.55 -10.29 3.86
C ASN A 23 -19.17 -9.82 3.37
N VAL A 24 -19.13 -9.11 2.24
CA VAL A 24 -17.95 -8.35 1.80
C VAL A 24 -17.54 -7.23 2.80
N TRP A 25 -18.40 -6.94 3.78
CA TRP A 25 -18.14 -6.01 4.89
C TRP A 25 -16.96 -6.45 5.79
N LEU A 26 -16.64 -7.74 5.86
CA LEU A 26 -15.54 -8.29 6.67
C LEU A 26 -14.18 -8.37 5.92
N GLY A 27 -14.17 -8.02 4.63
CA GLY A 27 -13.00 -8.12 3.74
C GLY A 27 -12.99 -9.42 2.92
N LEU A 28 -11.99 -9.56 2.04
CA LEU A 28 -11.74 -10.79 1.28
C LEU A 28 -11.50 -11.97 2.25
N GLU A 29 -12.42 -12.93 2.29
CA GLU A 29 -12.18 -14.24 2.89
C GLU A 29 -11.25 -15.01 1.96
N ILE A 30 -9.98 -15.16 2.37
CA ILE A 30 -9.00 -15.94 1.62
C ILE A 30 -8.90 -17.31 2.29
N ASP A 31 -9.43 -18.35 1.64
CA ASP A 31 -9.24 -19.74 2.04
C ASP A 31 -7.73 -20.07 2.01
N SER A 32 -7.12 -20.30 3.17
CA SER A 32 -5.71 -20.66 3.28
C SER A 32 -5.46 -22.07 2.73
N HIS A 33 -4.73 -22.17 1.62
CA HIS A 33 -4.23 -23.46 1.10
C HIS A 33 -2.80 -23.71 1.58
N PRO A 34 -2.50 -24.86 2.21
CA PRO A 34 -1.13 -25.22 2.57
C PRO A 34 -0.29 -25.45 1.31
N GLY A 35 0.85 -24.75 1.17
CA GLY A 35 1.88 -25.07 0.17
C GLY A 35 2.15 -24.03 -0.93
N CYS A 36 1.51 -22.86 -0.90
CA CYS A 36 1.84 -21.75 -1.83
C CYS A 36 2.53 -20.61 -1.05
N GLU A 37 3.38 -19.80 -1.69
CA GLU A 37 3.85 -18.52 -1.11
C GLU A 37 2.67 -17.60 -0.71
N ALA A 38 1.48 -17.82 -1.27
CA ALA A 38 0.22 -17.23 -0.83
C ALA A 38 -0.25 -17.67 0.57
N SER A 39 0.40 -18.67 1.19
CA SER A 39 0.02 -19.23 2.49
C SER A 39 0.12 -18.19 3.59
N GLN A 40 1.21 -17.42 3.66
CA GLN A 40 1.39 -16.43 4.73
C GLN A 40 0.39 -15.27 4.58
N MET A 41 0.20 -14.77 3.36
CA MET A 41 -0.79 -13.72 3.09
C MET A 41 -2.22 -14.19 3.39
N ALA A 42 -2.57 -15.43 3.05
CA ALA A 42 -3.87 -16.02 3.39
C ALA A 42 -4.05 -16.18 4.90
N THR A 43 -3.03 -16.65 5.62
CA THR A 43 -3.02 -16.74 7.09
C THR A 43 -3.23 -15.37 7.76
N ILE A 44 -2.53 -14.34 7.25
CA ILE A 44 -2.67 -12.95 7.72
C ILE A 44 -4.08 -12.41 7.43
N ALA A 45 -4.60 -12.65 6.22
CA ALA A 45 -5.94 -12.23 5.83
C ALA A 45 -7.04 -12.89 6.70
N ALA A 46 -6.91 -14.19 6.94
CA ALA A 46 -7.76 -14.97 7.86
C ALA A 46 -7.65 -14.51 9.32
N GLY A 47 -6.61 -13.75 9.64
CA GLY A 47 -6.47 -13.07 10.92
C GLY A 47 -5.61 -13.74 11.95
N ILE A 48 -4.86 -14.75 11.53
CA ILE A 48 -3.77 -15.32 12.31
C ILE A 48 -2.58 -14.39 12.11
N VAL A 49 -2.39 -13.48 13.06
CA VAL A 49 -1.37 -12.44 13.02
C VAL A 49 -0.39 -12.68 14.17
N ALA A 50 0.90 -12.78 13.86
CA ALA A 50 1.93 -13.06 14.86
C ALA A 50 2.61 -11.79 15.40
N ASN A 51 2.65 -10.71 14.61
CA ASN A 51 3.45 -9.54 14.93
C ASN A 51 2.83 -8.20 14.44
N VAL A 52 3.46 -7.09 14.81
CA VAL A 52 2.95 -5.74 14.53
C VAL A 52 2.95 -5.42 13.04
N VAL A 53 3.91 -5.93 12.28
CA VAL A 53 4.03 -5.67 10.84
C VAL A 53 2.92 -6.41 10.07
N GLU A 54 2.69 -7.68 10.40
CA GLU A 54 1.59 -8.48 9.88
C GLU A 54 0.23 -7.87 10.24
N GLU A 55 0.08 -7.32 11.45
CA GLU A 55 -1.14 -6.61 11.86
C GLU A 55 -1.43 -5.41 10.95
N ARG A 56 -0.38 -4.65 10.61
CA ARG A 56 -0.49 -3.50 9.71
C ARG A 56 -0.77 -3.92 8.28
N ALA A 57 -0.13 -4.98 7.79
CA ALA A 57 -0.40 -5.54 6.47
C ALA A 57 -1.85 -6.01 6.35
N ARG A 58 -2.38 -6.69 7.38
CA ARG A 58 -3.80 -7.10 7.44
C ARG A 58 -4.74 -5.90 7.42
N ALA A 59 -4.48 -4.89 8.25
CA ALA A 59 -5.30 -3.68 8.30
C ALA A 59 -5.30 -2.95 6.95
N ALA A 60 -4.14 -2.85 6.31
CA ALA A 60 -3.97 -2.28 4.99
C ALA A 60 -4.72 -3.07 3.90
N LEU A 61 -4.65 -4.40 3.92
CA LEU A 61 -5.37 -5.27 3.00
C LEU A 61 -6.89 -5.08 3.10
N ARG A 62 -7.42 -4.98 4.32
CA ARG A 62 -8.84 -4.70 4.56
C ARG A 62 -9.25 -3.32 4.07
N MET A 63 -8.47 -2.30 4.42
CA MET A 63 -8.77 -0.93 4.02
C MET A 63 -8.67 -0.75 2.50
N ARG A 64 -7.74 -1.44 1.83
CA ARG A 64 -7.69 -1.54 0.37
C ARG A 64 -9.01 -2.04 -0.19
N GLY A 65 -9.50 -3.19 0.29
CA GLY A 65 -10.79 -3.74 -0.15
C GLY A 65 -11.96 -2.79 0.12
N GLN A 66 -12.02 -2.21 1.31
CA GLN A 66 -13.08 -1.27 1.72
C GLN A 66 -13.06 0.03 0.91
N SER A 67 -11.88 0.52 0.52
CA SER A 67 -11.74 1.77 -0.23
C SER A 67 -12.55 1.75 -1.52
N PHE A 68 -12.59 0.64 -2.25
CA PHE A 68 -13.31 0.54 -3.52
C PHE A 68 -14.85 0.51 -3.38
N PHE A 69 -15.38 0.35 -2.16
CA PHE A 69 -16.81 0.50 -1.88
C PHE A 69 -17.22 1.95 -1.54
N LEU A 70 -16.26 2.86 -1.37
CA LEU A 70 -16.57 4.26 -1.14
C LEU A 70 -17.17 4.88 -2.42
N LEU A 71 -18.13 5.78 -2.27
CA LEU A 71 -18.80 6.40 -3.42
C LEU A 71 -17.94 7.49 -4.08
N ASN A 72 -17.22 8.25 -3.27
CA ASN A 72 -16.45 9.41 -3.69
C ASN A 72 -14.99 9.02 -3.96
N ASP A 73 -14.46 9.40 -5.12
CA ASP A 73 -13.11 9.04 -5.56
C ASP A 73 -12.00 9.69 -4.72
N GLU A 74 -12.18 10.93 -4.26
CA GLU A 74 -11.25 11.56 -3.32
C GLU A 74 -11.14 10.75 -2.03
N MET A 75 -12.26 10.25 -1.49
CA MET A 75 -12.26 9.39 -0.31
C MET A 75 -11.56 8.06 -0.57
N LYS A 76 -11.80 7.42 -1.73
CA LYS A 76 -11.05 6.21 -2.14
C LYS A 76 -9.56 6.47 -2.11
N PHE A 77 -9.13 7.57 -2.75
CA PHE A 77 -7.73 7.94 -2.85
C PHE A 77 -7.10 8.21 -1.48
N LEU A 78 -7.76 8.99 -0.63
CA LEU A 78 -7.27 9.27 0.71
C LEU A 78 -7.20 8.01 1.58
N SER A 79 -8.19 7.13 1.49
CA SER A 79 -8.16 5.84 2.19
C SER A 79 -6.96 5.00 1.78
N LEU A 80 -6.62 4.96 0.48
CA LEU A 80 -5.42 4.25 0.00
C LEU A 80 -4.13 4.89 0.50
N VAL A 81 -4.02 6.23 0.44
CA VAL A 81 -2.84 6.97 0.95
C VAL A 81 -2.60 6.66 2.43
N PHE A 82 -3.62 6.84 3.27
CA PHE A 82 -3.48 6.60 4.71
C PHE A 82 -3.23 5.13 5.05
N SER A 83 -3.75 4.21 4.22
CA SER A 83 -3.44 2.78 4.36
C SER A 83 -1.98 2.49 4.09
N ALA A 84 -1.38 3.12 3.07
CA ALA A 84 0.02 2.92 2.74
C ALA A 84 0.93 3.49 3.84
N ASP A 85 0.61 4.68 4.37
CA ASP A 85 1.32 5.28 5.49
C ASP A 85 1.28 4.41 6.75
N ALA A 86 0.09 3.87 7.06
CA ALA A 86 -0.11 2.99 8.20
C ALA A 86 0.59 1.64 8.01
N CYS A 87 0.57 1.08 6.81
CA CYS A 87 1.25 -0.17 6.45
C CYS A 87 2.77 -0.02 6.59
N ALA A 88 3.32 1.10 6.11
CA ALA A 88 4.74 1.38 6.12
C ALA A 88 5.28 1.83 7.49
N LEU A 89 4.43 1.97 8.52
CA LEU A 89 4.84 2.35 9.88
C LEU A 89 5.61 3.70 9.91
N VAL A 90 5.12 4.70 9.18
CA VAL A 90 5.75 6.03 9.02
C VAL A 90 5.89 6.80 10.35
N GLU A 91 5.02 6.51 11.33
CA GLU A 91 4.94 7.16 12.64
C GLU A 91 4.81 8.70 12.59
N LYS A 92 5.87 9.44 12.94
CA LYS A 92 5.86 10.90 13.07
C LYS A 92 6.49 11.63 11.89
N LYS A 93 6.91 10.91 10.85
CA LYS A 93 7.51 11.54 9.66
C LYS A 93 6.42 12.24 8.86
N THR A 94 6.71 13.45 8.40
CA THR A 94 5.85 14.27 7.55
C THR A 94 6.63 14.71 6.30
N GLY A 95 5.94 15.31 5.34
CA GLY A 95 6.59 15.96 4.20
C GLY A 95 7.47 15.01 3.37
N LEU A 96 8.69 15.43 3.04
CA LEU A 96 9.62 14.63 2.25
C LEU A 96 10.10 13.36 2.99
N ALA A 97 10.31 13.45 4.31
CA ALA A 97 10.76 12.32 5.12
C ALA A 97 9.75 11.16 5.11
N GLN A 98 8.45 11.49 5.17
CA GLN A 98 7.38 10.51 4.99
C GLN A 98 7.46 9.83 3.63
N ARG A 99 7.59 10.62 2.56
CA ARG A 99 7.59 10.10 1.19
C ARG A 99 8.79 9.19 0.91
N LEU A 100 9.96 9.57 1.41
CA LEU A 100 11.17 8.74 1.33
C LEU A 100 11.00 7.43 2.09
N HIS A 101 10.39 7.47 3.29
CA HIS A 101 10.14 6.28 4.09
C HIS A 101 9.23 5.30 3.36
N VAL A 102 8.08 5.76 2.85
CA VAL A 102 7.13 4.88 2.14
C VAL A 102 7.74 4.34 0.86
N ALA A 103 8.44 5.16 0.08
CA ALA A 103 9.10 4.71 -1.14
C ALA A 103 10.18 3.64 -0.86
N ALA A 104 10.99 3.83 0.18
CA ALA A 104 12.01 2.85 0.58
C ALA A 104 11.42 1.58 1.19
N PHE A 105 10.25 1.68 1.81
CA PHE A 105 9.50 0.54 2.31
C PHE A 105 8.99 -0.33 1.15
N ALA A 106 8.39 0.29 0.14
CA ALA A 106 7.86 -0.39 -1.04
C ALA A 106 8.92 -0.88 -2.05
N SER A 107 10.20 -0.52 -1.87
CA SER A 107 11.23 -0.74 -2.90
C SER A 107 11.86 -2.14 -2.93
N PHE A 108 11.60 -2.98 -1.92
CA PHE A 108 12.28 -4.27 -1.74
C PHE A 108 13.82 -4.16 -1.76
N GLY A 109 14.35 -3.06 -1.24
CA GLY A 109 15.80 -2.80 -1.21
C GLY A 109 16.41 -2.48 -2.59
N ARG A 110 15.61 -2.32 -3.64
CA ARG A 110 16.09 -1.95 -4.99
C ARG A 110 16.02 -0.44 -5.20
N LYS A 111 17.11 0.14 -5.72
CA LYS A 111 17.23 1.60 -5.89
C LYS A 111 16.30 2.11 -6.99
N GLU A 112 16.16 1.36 -8.07
CA GLU A 112 15.31 1.71 -9.21
C GLU A 112 13.83 1.79 -8.78
N ASN A 113 13.35 0.79 -8.05
CA ASN A 113 12.00 0.78 -7.50
C ASN A 113 11.79 1.95 -6.53
N PHE A 114 12.78 2.24 -5.69
CA PHE A 114 12.72 3.36 -4.76
C PHE A 114 12.52 4.69 -5.49
N GLU A 115 13.31 4.94 -6.55
CA GLU A 115 13.22 6.18 -7.34
C GLU A 115 11.87 6.29 -8.05
N GLU A 116 11.40 5.20 -8.67
CA GLU A 116 10.09 5.14 -9.32
C GLU A 116 8.97 5.44 -8.31
N HIS A 117 8.92 4.71 -7.20
CA HIS A 117 7.91 4.91 -6.17
C HIS A 117 7.97 6.31 -5.58
N LEU A 118 9.16 6.87 -5.33
CA LEU A 118 9.31 8.22 -4.79
C LEU A 118 8.72 9.28 -5.74
N GLN A 119 8.97 9.17 -7.05
CA GLN A 119 8.42 10.11 -8.02
C GLN A 119 6.90 10.03 -8.11
N VAL A 120 6.36 8.81 -8.15
CA VAL A 120 4.91 8.60 -8.12
C VAL A 120 4.32 9.17 -6.83
N PHE A 121 4.92 8.88 -5.68
CA PHE A 121 4.41 9.33 -4.38
C PHE A 121 4.50 10.85 -4.22
N LYS A 122 5.57 11.51 -4.69
CA LYS A 122 5.65 12.98 -4.76
C LYS A 122 4.51 13.57 -5.58
N LYS A 123 4.24 13.01 -6.76
CA LYS A 123 3.13 13.43 -7.63
C LYS A 123 1.78 13.27 -6.92
N LEU A 124 1.52 12.10 -6.34
CA LEU A 124 0.27 11.81 -5.64
C LEU A 124 0.06 12.72 -4.42
N TYR A 125 1.11 13.03 -3.65
CA TYR A 125 0.99 13.90 -2.47
C TYR A 125 0.65 15.35 -2.82
N LYS A 126 1.06 15.83 -3.99
CA LYS A 126 0.61 17.14 -4.49
C LYS A 126 -0.92 17.17 -4.64
N PHE A 127 -1.51 16.09 -5.16
CA PHE A 127 -2.96 15.97 -5.30
C PHE A 127 -3.65 15.77 -3.96
N ARG A 128 -3.10 14.91 -3.09
CA ARG A 128 -3.59 14.73 -1.72
C ARG A 128 -3.62 16.05 -0.95
N ASN A 129 -2.61 16.90 -1.09
CA ASN A 129 -2.57 18.20 -0.42
C ASN A 129 -3.66 19.13 -0.96
N GLY A 130 -3.91 19.14 -2.28
CA GLY A 130 -5.04 19.85 -2.86
C GLY A 130 -6.39 19.38 -2.32
N ILE A 131 -6.59 18.06 -2.23
CA ILE A 131 -7.84 17.47 -1.73
C ILE A 131 -8.01 17.78 -0.23
N VAL A 132 -7.01 17.48 0.60
CA VAL A 132 -7.14 17.58 2.07
C VAL A 132 -7.11 19.01 2.57
N HIS A 133 -6.24 19.86 2.03
CA HIS A 133 -6.04 21.22 2.56
C HIS A 133 -6.85 22.28 1.83
N GLN A 134 -7.18 22.04 0.55
CA GLN A 134 -7.89 23.02 -0.27
C GLN A 134 -9.32 22.56 -0.62
N GLY A 135 -9.73 21.36 -0.20
CA GLY A 135 -11.06 20.81 -0.48
C GLY A 135 -11.32 20.56 -1.96
N LYS A 136 -10.27 20.48 -2.79
CA LYS A 136 -10.40 20.33 -4.24
C LYS A 136 -10.78 18.92 -4.62
N SER A 137 -11.67 18.79 -5.59
CA SER A 137 -11.95 17.56 -6.32
C SER A 137 -10.85 17.24 -7.33
N PHE A 138 -10.81 15.99 -7.81
CA PHE A 138 -9.95 15.60 -8.93
C PHE A 138 -10.21 16.44 -10.19
N GLY A 139 -11.46 16.84 -10.44
CA GLY A 139 -11.84 17.70 -11.55
C GLY A 139 -11.21 19.10 -11.47
N GLU A 140 -11.21 19.72 -10.29
CA GLU A 140 -10.56 21.03 -10.06
C GLU A 140 -9.04 20.96 -10.12
N LEU A 141 -8.46 19.78 -9.89
CA LEU A 141 -7.04 19.51 -10.06
C LEU A 141 -6.65 19.19 -11.52
N GLY A 142 -7.62 19.12 -12.43
CA GLY A 142 -7.40 18.86 -13.86
C GLY A 142 -6.89 17.44 -14.15
N ILE A 143 -7.23 16.47 -13.30
CA ILE A 143 -6.74 15.09 -13.38
C ILE A 143 -7.88 14.08 -13.24
N THR A 144 -7.65 12.87 -13.76
CA THR A 144 -8.62 11.77 -13.62
C THR A 144 -8.31 10.96 -12.36
N ALA A 145 -9.32 10.74 -11.52
CA ALA A 145 -9.19 9.92 -10.31
C ALA A 145 -8.63 8.53 -10.59
N LYS A 146 -9.08 7.88 -11.68
CA LYS A 146 -8.70 6.52 -12.07
C LYS A 146 -7.19 6.28 -12.06
N GLU A 147 -6.40 7.17 -12.66
CA GLU A 147 -4.94 7.01 -12.72
C GLU A 147 -4.31 7.15 -11.34
N CYS A 148 -4.79 8.09 -10.53
CA CYS A 148 -4.31 8.29 -9.16
C CYS A 148 -4.63 7.09 -8.27
N LEU A 149 -5.82 6.53 -8.42
CA LEU A 149 -6.24 5.32 -7.70
C LEU A 149 -5.39 4.11 -8.08
N ILE A 150 -5.13 3.88 -9.38
CA ILE A 150 -4.27 2.78 -9.82
C ILE A 150 -2.84 2.93 -9.30
N MET A 151 -2.25 4.13 -9.45
CA MET A 151 -0.89 4.38 -8.96
C MET A 151 -0.78 4.18 -7.44
N MET A 152 -1.76 4.69 -6.68
CA MET A 152 -1.75 4.57 -5.23
C MET A 152 -2.03 3.13 -4.77
N ASP A 153 -2.96 2.43 -5.43
CA ASP A 153 -3.23 1.02 -5.15
C ASP A 153 -2.00 0.14 -5.38
N ASN A 154 -1.25 0.39 -6.45
CA ASN A 154 0.01 -0.32 -6.72
C ASN A 154 1.05 -0.09 -5.62
N ILE A 155 1.21 1.14 -5.14
CA ILE A 155 2.13 1.45 -4.03
C ILE A 155 1.67 0.72 -2.75
N LEU A 156 0.37 0.76 -2.45
CA LEU A 156 -0.17 0.04 -1.29
C LEU A 156 0.07 -1.47 -1.38
N CYS A 157 -0.13 -2.07 -2.55
CA CYS A 157 0.19 -3.48 -2.80
C CYS A 157 1.67 -3.77 -2.57
N CYS A 158 2.58 -2.91 -3.04
CA CYS A 158 4.02 -3.05 -2.79
C CYS A 158 4.35 -2.94 -1.30
N CYS A 159 3.71 -2.03 -0.56
CA CYS A 159 3.86 -1.96 0.89
C CYS A 159 3.38 -3.25 1.58
N ILE A 160 2.19 -3.75 1.25
CA ILE A 160 1.65 -4.99 1.84
C ILE A 160 2.59 -6.15 1.56
N ASP A 161 3.08 -6.27 0.33
CA ASP A 161 3.96 -7.35 -0.07
C ASP A 161 5.34 -7.26 0.60
N ALA A 162 5.92 -6.05 0.70
CA ALA A 162 7.16 -5.82 1.46
C ALA A 162 6.99 -6.16 2.96
N ALA A 163 5.86 -5.76 3.57
CA ALA A 163 5.56 -6.06 4.97
C ALA A 163 5.53 -7.57 5.26
N ILE A 164 5.16 -8.39 4.28
CA ILE A 164 5.06 -9.85 4.41
C ILE A 164 6.39 -10.52 4.06
N ARG A 165 7.05 -10.11 2.96
CA ARG A 165 8.22 -10.80 2.41
C ARG A 165 9.53 -10.49 3.13
N GLU A 166 9.65 -9.32 3.74
CA GLU A 166 10.91 -8.86 4.33
C GLU A 166 11.18 -9.47 5.72
N GLY A 167 10.19 -10.16 6.29
CA GLY A 167 10.34 -10.87 7.57
C GLY A 167 10.49 -9.95 8.79
N TRP A 168 10.16 -8.66 8.67
CA TRP A 168 10.14 -7.75 9.82
C TRP A 168 9.00 -8.08 10.78
N THR A 169 9.28 -8.03 12.07
CA THR A 169 8.31 -8.33 13.12
C THR A 169 8.03 -7.13 14.03
N THR A 170 8.99 -6.21 14.15
CA THR A 170 8.88 -5.02 15.00
C THR A 170 8.99 -3.72 14.21
N LYS A 171 8.44 -2.64 14.77
CA LYS A 171 8.60 -1.30 14.21
C LYS A 171 10.06 -0.84 14.16
N ALA A 172 10.87 -1.27 15.13
CA ALA A 172 12.28 -0.91 15.22
C ALA A 172 13.09 -1.53 14.08
N GLU A 173 12.81 -2.80 13.73
CA GLU A 173 13.42 -3.48 12.58
C GLU A 173 13.06 -2.78 11.27
N VAL A 174 11.78 -2.45 11.08
CA VAL A 174 11.34 -1.68 9.90
C VAL A 174 12.11 -0.37 9.82
N LYS A 175 12.12 0.41 10.91
CA LYS A 175 12.84 1.70 10.93
C LYS A 175 14.32 1.53 10.57
N HIS A 176 15.01 0.58 11.21
CA HIS A 176 16.42 0.32 10.94
C HIS A 176 16.67 -0.10 9.49
N ALA A 177 15.83 -0.98 8.93
CA ALA A 177 15.93 -1.42 7.55
C ALA A 177 15.71 -0.27 6.57
N ILE A 178 14.73 0.59 6.81
CA ILE A 178 14.47 1.78 5.98
C ILE A 178 15.63 2.76 6.06
N ASP A 179 16.11 3.08 7.26
CA ASP A 179 17.23 4.01 7.44
C ASP A 179 18.50 3.47 6.73
N ALA A 180 18.78 2.17 6.83
CA ALA A 180 19.88 1.51 6.11
C ALA A 180 19.72 1.56 4.58
N ARG A 181 18.49 1.35 4.07
CA ARG A 181 18.20 1.46 2.63
C ARG A 181 18.43 2.87 2.11
N LEU A 182 17.91 3.88 2.80
CA LEU A 182 18.08 5.28 2.41
C LEU A 182 19.57 5.65 2.34
N LEU A 183 20.36 5.24 3.33
CA LEU A 183 21.81 5.40 3.30
C LEU A 183 22.46 4.71 2.09
N SER A 184 22.05 3.48 1.78
CA SER A 184 22.56 2.73 0.61
C SER A 184 22.20 3.37 -0.73
N PHE A 185 21.08 4.08 -0.80
CA PHE A 185 20.65 4.81 -1.99
C PHE A 185 21.30 6.19 -2.13
N GLY A 186 22.12 6.60 -1.16
CA GLY A 186 22.75 7.93 -1.13
C GLY A 186 21.81 9.04 -0.68
N VAL A 187 20.70 8.70 -0.01
CA VAL A 187 19.78 9.67 0.56
C VAL A 187 20.29 10.08 1.95
N PRO A 188 20.59 11.37 2.19
CA PRO A 188 21.02 11.82 3.51
C PRO A 188 19.92 11.58 4.55
N THR A 189 20.31 11.21 5.77
CA THR A 189 19.38 11.07 6.91
C THR A 189 18.71 12.41 7.20
N LEU A 190 17.41 12.50 6.88
CA LEU A 190 16.59 13.65 7.25
C LEU A 190 16.20 13.56 8.72
N THR A 191 16.43 14.63 9.48
CA THR A 191 15.97 14.69 10.86
C THR A 191 14.46 14.93 10.94
N PRO A 192 13.75 14.42 11.97
CA PRO A 192 12.33 14.71 12.13
C PRO A 192 12.12 16.21 12.35
N GLY A 193 11.47 16.89 11.39
CA GLY A 193 11.15 18.32 11.46
C GLY A 193 11.90 19.21 10.47
N GLU A 194 12.82 18.66 9.66
CA GLU A 194 13.31 19.36 8.47
C GLU A 194 12.24 19.26 7.37
N ASP A 195 11.27 20.18 7.43
CA ASP A 195 10.46 20.53 6.26
C ASP A 195 11.41 21.18 5.25
N VAL A 196 12.00 20.35 4.38
CA VAL A 196 12.63 20.85 3.17
C VAL A 196 11.48 21.39 2.32
N ASP A 197 11.40 22.72 2.21
CA ASP A 197 10.48 23.40 1.30
C ASP A 197 10.43 22.65 -0.03
N GLU A 198 9.22 22.32 -0.50
CA GLU A 198 9.00 21.52 -1.70
C GLU A 198 9.64 22.12 -2.98
N GLU A 199 10.09 23.37 -2.92
CA GLU A 199 10.73 24.10 -4.02
C GLU A 199 12.27 24.13 -3.98
N THR A 200 12.93 23.73 -2.88
CA THR A 200 14.40 23.82 -2.72
C THR A 200 15.06 22.54 -2.20
N GLY A 201 14.46 21.38 -2.48
CA GLY A 201 15.14 20.10 -2.30
C GLY A 201 16.41 20.02 -3.16
N PRO A 202 17.51 19.43 -2.66
CA PRO A 202 18.76 19.34 -3.40
C PRO A 202 18.47 18.69 -4.75
N SER A 203 18.94 19.35 -5.81
CA SER A 203 19.05 18.72 -7.12
C SER A 203 19.92 17.48 -6.93
N LEU A 204 19.27 16.33 -6.71
CA LEU A 204 19.90 15.04 -6.94
C LEU A 204 20.23 15.08 -8.43
N ASN A 205 21.49 15.38 -8.74
CA ASN A 205 22.05 15.12 -10.05
C ASN A 205 22.00 13.61 -10.26
N ILE A 206 20.90 13.14 -10.84
CA ILE A 206 20.77 11.85 -11.50
C ILE A 206 21.03 12.12 -12.99
#